data_AF-G3U5J4-F1
#
_entry.id   AF-G3U5J4-F1
#
_cell.length_a   1.000
_cell.length_b   1.000
_cell.length_c   1.000
_cell.angle_alpha   90.00
_cell.angle_beta   90.00
_cell.angle_gamma   90.00
#
_symmetry.space_group_name_H-M   'P 1'
#
loop_
_entity.id
_entity.type
_entity.pdbx_description
1 polymer ?
#
loop_
_entity_poly.entity_id
_entity_poly.type
_entity_poly.pdbx_seq_one_letter_code
_entity_poly.pdbx_strand_id
1 'polypeptide(L)'
;FQAKAAKEEQEARKLQLRSLQYLERYVYLILFNAYLHLEKTNSWQRPFSTWMREVASKAGIYEILNQLGFPELEDTEGQPFSKLRYRWQEWSRSTEPPAGDSS
;
A
#
# COMPACT_ATOMS: atom_id res chain seq x y z
N PHE A 1 -34.99 5.11 5.53
CA PHE A 1 -34.41 4.42 4.36
C PHE A 1 -33.11 5.07 3.88
N GLN A 2 -33.05 6.39 3.65
CA GLN A 2 -31.81 7.08 3.21
C GLN A 2 -30.60 6.92 4.16
N ALA A 3 -30.80 6.97 5.48
CA ALA A 3 -29.72 6.80 6.46
C ALA A 3 -29.12 5.37 6.51
N LYS A 4 -29.90 4.34 6.16
CA LYS A 4 -29.39 2.96 6.07
C LYS A 4 -28.51 2.78 4.82
N ALA A 5 -28.96 3.32 3.68
CA ALA A 5 -28.21 3.26 2.43
C ALA A 5 -26.86 3.99 2.51
N ALA A 6 -26.81 5.18 3.13
CA ALA A 6 -25.56 5.92 3.33
C ALA A 6 -24.53 5.17 4.20
N LYS A 7 -25.01 4.46 5.24
CA LYS A 7 -24.17 3.64 6.11
C LYS A 7 -23.62 2.42 5.37
N GLU A 8 -24.44 1.74 4.56
CA GLU A 8 -24.01 0.60 3.75
C GLU A 8 -22.96 1.00 2.70
N GLU A 9 -23.13 2.16 2.06
CA GLU A 9 -22.14 2.68 1.11
C GLU A 9 -20.80 3.01 1.78
N GLN A 10 -20.84 3.59 2.99
CA GLN A 10 -19.64 3.88 3.77
C GLN A 10 -18.90 2.59 4.18
N GLU A 11 -19.62 1.56 4.61
CA GLU A 11 -19.02 0.27 4.94
C GLU A 11 -18.45 -0.44 3.70
N ALA A 12 -19.15 -0.39 2.56
CA ALA A 12 -18.64 -0.91 1.30
C ALA A 12 -17.33 -0.22 0.88
N ARG A 13 -17.27 1.11 0.97
CA ARG A 13 -16.04 1.89 0.70
C ARG A 13 -14.90 1.51 1.64
N LYS A 14 -15.17 1.31 2.94
CA LYS A 14 -14.14 0.85 3.91
C LYS A 14 -13.61 -0.54 3.56
N LEU A 15 -14.49 -1.48 3.21
CA LEU A 15 -14.10 -2.83 2.81
C LEU A 15 -13.29 -2.81 1.52
N GLN A 16 -13.70 -2.01 0.53
CA GLN A 16 -12.95 -1.82 -0.71
C GLN A 16 -11.55 -1.27 -0.44
N LEU A 17 -11.43 -0.22 0.37
CA LEU A 17 -10.13 0.35 0.74
C LEU A 17 -9.23 -0.69 1.43
N ARG A 18 -9.80 -1.48 2.36
CA ARG A 18 -9.08 -2.56 3.04
C ARG A 18 -8.60 -3.63 2.06
N SER A 19 -9.44 -4.03 1.11
CA SER A 19 -9.07 -5.00 0.08
C SER A 19 -7.94 -4.48 -0.81
N LEU A 20 -8.00 -3.22 -1.25
CA LEU A 20 -6.94 -2.58 -2.04
C LEU A 20 -5.62 -2.51 -1.25
N GLN A 21 -5.67 -2.19 0.05
CA GLN A 21 -4.49 -2.21 0.90
C GLN A 21 -3.86 -3.61 1.01
N TYR A 22 -4.66 -4.67 1.16
CA TYR A 22 -4.14 -6.03 1.17
C TYR A 22 -3.58 -6.45 -0.19
N LEU A 23 -4.21 -6.02 -1.28
CA LEU A 23 -3.73 -6.28 -2.62
C LEU A 23 -2.37 -5.62 -2.87
N GLU A 24 -2.22 -4.36 -2.50
CA GLU A 24 -0.96 -3.61 -2.60
C GLU A 24 0.17 -4.29 -1.81
N ARG A 25 -0.11 -4.75 -0.58
CA ARG A 25 0.82 -5.57 0.23
C ARG A 25 1.26 -6.83 -0.48
N TYR A 26 0.30 -7.52 -1.08
CA TYR A 26 0.54 -8.77 -1.77
C TYR A 26 1.40 -8.57 -3.01
N VAL A 27 1.21 -7.47 -3.74
CA VAL A 27 2.07 -7.08 -4.87
C VAL A 27 3.51 -6.90 -4.41
N TYR A 28 3.77 -6.22 -3.28
CA TYR A 28 5.14 -6.12 -2.74
C TYR A 28 5.76 -7.48 -2.38
N LEU A 29 4.97 -8.43 -1.87
CA LEU A 29 5.45 -9.78 -1.59
C LEU A 29 5.83 -10.53 -2.86
N ILE A 30 5.03 -10.41 -3.93
CA ILE A 30 5.33 -10.99 -5.25
C ILE A 30 6.63 -10.38 -5.80
N LEU A 31 6.77 -9.05 -5.74
CA LEU A 31 7.96 -8.35 -6.22
C LEU A 31 9.21 -8.74 -5.42
N PHE A 32 9.09 -8.87 -4.10
CA PHE A 32 10.19 -9.31 -3.25
C PHE A 32 10.59 -10.76 -3.55
N ASN A 33 9.61 -11.65 -3.79
CA ASN A 33 9.90 -13.01 -4.22
C ASN A 33 10.64 -13.03 -5.57
N ALA A 34 10.19 -12.24 -6.55
CA ALA A 34 10.88 -12.11 -7.83
C ALA A 34 12.32 -11.58 -7.66
N TYR A 35 12.51 -10.56 -6.82
CA TYR A 35 13.82 -10.03 -6.46
C TYR A 35 14.75 -11.12 -5.91
N LEU A 36 14.27 -11.94 -4.96
CA LEU A 36 15.07 -13.01 -4.37
C LEU A 36 15.57 -14.00 -5.41
N HIS A 37 14.74 -14.33 -6.40
CA HIS A 37 15.12 -15.26 -7.47
C HIS A 37 16.09 -14.66 -8.47
N LEU A 38 15.87 -13.40 -8.88
CA LEU A 38 16.68 -12.74 -9.89
C LEU A 38 18.05 -12.31 -9.36
N GLU A 39 18.10 -11.73 -8.17
CA GLU A 39 19.37 -11.25 -7.57
C GLU A 39 20.17 -12.34 -6.85
N LYS A 40 19.63 -13.56 -6.71
CA LYS A 40 20.38 -14.73 -6.21
C LYS A 40 21.66 -14.98 -7.01
N THR A 41 21.59 -14.80 -8.33
CA THR A 41 22.74 -14.98 -9.23
C THR A 41 23.85 -13.97 -8.99
N ASN A 42 23.48 -12.77 -8.55
CA ASN A 42 24.39 -11.68 -8.21
C ASN A 42 24.70 -11.62 -6.71
N SER A 43 24.43 -12.69 -5.94
CA SER A 43 24.66 -12.73 -4.48
C SER A 43 24.05 -11.53 -3.72
N TRP A 44 22.89 -11.05 -4.16
CA TRP A 44 22.15 -9.93 -3.54
C TRP A 44 22.96 -8.64 -3.34
N GLN A 45 23.91 -8.35 -4.24
CA GLN A 45 24.70 -7.11 -4.19
C GLN A 45 23.84 -5.86 -4.34
N ARG A 46 22.75 -5.94 -5.11
CA ARG A 46 21.79 -4.86 -5.26
C ARG A 46 20.69 -4.99 -4.19
N PRO A 47 20.43 -3.97 -3.36
CA PRO A 47 19.33 -4.02 -2.41
C PRO A 47 17.96 -3.90 -3.11
N PHE A 48 16.91 -4.44 -2.49
CA PHE A 48 15.55 -4.46 -3.05
C PHE A 48 15.03 -3.07 -3.49
N SER A 49 15.33 -2.01 -2.72
CA SER A 49 14.92 -0.64 -3.06
C SER A 49 15.55 -0.14 -4.37
N THR A 50 16.81 -0.51 -4.64
CA THR A 50 17.50 -0.20 -5.90
C THR A 50 16.97 -1.07 -7.03
N TRP A 51 16.70 -2.36 -6.77
CA TRP A 51 16.08 -3.25 -7.76
C TRP A 51 14.70 -2.78 -8.21
N MET A 52 13.88 -2.29 -7.28
CA MET A 52 12.59 -1.66 -7.60
C MET A 52 12.75 -0.46 -8.55
N ARG A 53 13.74 0.41 -8.31
CA ARG A 53 13.98 1.59 -9.15
C ARG A 53 14.60 1.27 -10.51
N GLU A 54 15.42 0.22 -10.61
CA GLU A 54 16.19 -0.06 -11.83
C GLU A 54 15.58 -1.15 -12.73
N VAL A 55 14.83 -2.07 -12.14
CA VAL A 55 14.26 -3.25 -12.81
C VAL A 55 12.73 -3.17 -12.80
N ALA A 56 12.12 -3.00 -11.63
CA ALA A 56 10.65 -2.97 -11.53
C ALA A 56 10.04 -1.74 -12.23
N SER A 57 10.71 -0.59 -12.19
CA SER A 57 10.29 0.62 -12.94
C SER A 57 10.16 0.36 -14.43
N LYS A 58 11.15 -0.30 -15.04
CA LYS A 58 11.17 -0.62 -16.46
C LYS A 58 10.08 -1.63 -16.84
N ALA A 59 9.61 -2.40 -15.87
CA ALA A 59 8.50 -3.34 -16.02
C ALA A 59 7.12 -2.71 -15.78
N GLY A 60 7.04 -1.38 -15.57
CA GLY A 60 5.77 -0.68 -15.37
C GLY A 60 5.10 -0.91 -14.01
N ILE A 61 5.88 -1.34 -13.01
CA ILE A 61 5.33 -1.71 -11.70
C ILE A 61 4.79 -0.50 -10.94
N TYR A 62 5.39 0.68 -11.10
CA TYR A 62 4.92 1.88 -10.42
C TYR A 62 3.56 2.34 -10.95
N GLU A 63 3.29 2.11 -12.22
CA GLU A 63 2.06 2.44 -12.93
C GLU A 63 0.93 1.52 -12.48
N ILE A 64 1.23 0.26 -12.18
CA ILE A 64 0.31 -0.68 -11.56
C ILE A 64 0.02 -0.27 -10.11
N LEU A 65 1.06 0.05 -9.33
CA LEU A 65 0.89 0.49 -7.93
C LEU A 65 0.11 1.81 -7.84
N ASN A 66 0.36 2.77 -8.73
CA ASN A 66 -0.37 4.04 -8.81
C ASN A 66 -1.83 3.84 -9.21
N GLN A 67 -2.19 2.80 -9.98
CA GLN A 67 -3.58 2.47 -10.29
C GLN A 67 -4.31 1.78 -9.13
N LEU A 68 -3.56 1.21 -8.18
CA LEU A 68 -4.10 0.64 -6.94
C LEU A 68 -4.27 1.71 -5.84
N GLY A 69 -3.58 2.84 -5.96
CA GLY A 69 -3.75 4.06 -5.17
C GLY A 69 -4.76 5.01 -5.81
N PHE A 70 -5.53 5.76 -5.02
CA PHE A 70 -6.42 6.80 -5.52
C PHE A 70 -5.57 7.99 -5.97
N PRO A 71 -5.53 8.34 -7.28
CA PRO A 71 -4.69 9.43 -7.77
C PRO A 71 -5.08 10.80 -7.18
N GLU A 72 -6.31 10.95 -6.68
CA GLU A 72 -6.80 12.20 -6.05
C GLU A 72 -6.04 12.57 -4.76
N LEU A 73 -5.28 11.66 -4.17
CA LEU A 73 -4.54 11.86 -2.90
C LEU A 73 -3.01 11.83 -3.09
N GLU A 74 -2.54 11.61 -4.31
CA GLU A 74 -1.12 11.41 -4.63
C GLU A 74 -0.51 12.65 -5.34
N ASP A 75 -0.19 13.69 -4.55
CA ASP A 75 0.78 14.71 -4.98
C ASP A 75 2.08 14.05 -5.46
N THR A 76 2.39 14.30 -6.73
CA THR A 76 3.42 13.63 -7.54
C THR A 76 4.80 14.24 -7.31
N GLU A 77 4.87 15.37 -6.60
CA GLU A 77 6.09 16.15 -6.43
C GLU A 77 6.69 15.98 -5.02
N GLY A 78 7.59 15.00 -4.86
CA GLY A 78 8.67 15.16 -3.89
C GLY A 78 9.08 13.95 -3.04
N GLN A 79 8.28 12.90 -2.90
CA GLN A 79 8.66 11.72 -2.09
C GLN A 79 7.89 10.45 -2.49
N PRO A 80 8.49 9.51 -3.24
CA PRO A 80 7.78 8.33 -3.74
C PRO A 80 7.47 7.26 -2.67
N PHE A 81 7.96 7.41 -1.43
CA PHE A 81 7.80 6.38 -0.38
C PHE A 81 7.20 6.89 0.95
N SER A 82 7.04 8.20 1.14
CA SER A 82 6.62 8.76 2.44
C SER A 82 5.12 8.62 2.70
N LYS A 83 4.28 8.61 1.66
CA LYS A 83 2.82 8.49 1.78
C LYS A 83 2.33 7.09 2.12
N LEU A 84 3.07 6.06 1.72
CA LEU A 84 2.86 4.68 2.14
C LEU A 84 2.93 4.55 3.66
N ARG A 85 3.89 5.23 4.30
CA ARG A 85 4.03 5.21 5.76
C ARG A 85 2.81 5.82 6.46
N TYR A 86 2.23 6.87 5.89
CA TYR A 86 1.09 7.57 6.50
C TYR A 86 -0.22 6.76 6.42
N ARG A 87 -0.53 6.18 5.25
CA ARG A 87 -1.73 5.31 5.05
C ARG A 87 -1.71 4.06 5.94
N TRP A 88 -0.52 3.54 6.22
CA TRP A 88 -0.34 2.38 7.09
C TRP A 88 -0.33 2.74 8.58
N GLN A 89 0.19 3.92 8.94
CA GLN A 89 0.16 4.44 10.31
C GLN A 89 -1.26 4.77 10.79
N GLU A 90 -2.10 5.34 9.94
CA GLU A 90 -3.52 5.57 10.26
C GLU A 90 -4.28 4.27 10.55
N TRP A 91 -3.89 3.16 9.90
CA TRP A 91 -4.48 1.84 10.16
C TRP A 91 -4.10 1.29 11.53
N SER A 92 -2.82 1.37 11.91
CA SER A 92 -2.38 1.00 13.27
C SER A 92 -3.10 1.82 14.35
N ARG A 93 -3.30 3.12 14.12
CA ARG A 93 -3.95 4.02 15.09
C ARG A 93 -5.47 3.85 15.16
N SER A 94 -6.11 3.35 14.10
CA SER A 94 -7.55 3.04 14.07
C SER A 94 -7.88 1.68 14.70
N THR A 95 -6.87 0.87 14.99
CA THR A 95 -7.04 -0.45 15.61
C THR A 95 -6.87 -0.41 17.13
N GLU A 96 -6.44 0.73 17.70
CA GLU A 96 -6.46 0.94 19.14
C GLU A 96 -7.91 1.18 19.61
N PRO A 97 -8.43 0.39 20.57
CA PRO A 97 -9.68 0.74 21.24
C PRO A 97 -9.47 2.07 21.97
N PRO A 98 -10.50 2.94 22.10
CA PRO A 98 -10.39 4.11 22.96
C PRO A 98 -10.02 3.59 24.35
N ALA A 99 -8.89 4.06 24.88
CA ALA A 99 -8.46 3.72 26.23
C ALA A 99 -9.66 3.93 27.15
N GLY A 100 -10.14 2.84 27.75
CA GLY A 100 -11.27 2.89 28.65
C GLY A 100 -10.93 3.89 29.76
N ASP A 101 -11.73 4.94 29.85
CA ASP A 101 -11.72 5.86 30.97
C ASP A 101 -11.85 5.01 32.24
N SER A 102 -10.71 4.85 32.91
CA SER A 102 -10.61 4.16 34.18
C SER A 102 -11.02 5.19 35.24
N SER A 103 -12.31 5.20 35.60
CA SER A 103 -12.82 5.86 36.81
C SER A 103 -12.53 5.00 38.04
#